data_AF-A0A7K2XCB8-F1
#
_entry.id   AF-A0A7K2XCB8-F1
#
_cell.length_a   1.000
_cell.length_b   1.000
_cell.length_c   1.000
_cell.angle_alpha   90.00
_cell.angle_beta   90.00
_cell.angle_gamma   90.00
#
_symmetry.space_group_name_H-M   'P 1'
#
loop_
_entity.id
_entity.type
_entity.pdbx_description
1 polymer ?
#
loop_
_entity_poly.entity_id
_entity_poly.type
_entity_poly.pdbx_seq_one_letter_code
_entity_poly.pdbx_strand_id
1 'polypeptide(L)' 'CLAFARGGEVVTAVTRLSLRLAEMGGWQDTELVLPEGRWADVLDGVREFTGGPATELKLAELFEERPVALLARIPDGEG' A
#
# COMPACT_ATOMS: atom_id res chain seq x y z
N CYS A 1 -6.39 -2.10 -8.65
CA CYS A 1 -5.32 -2.69 -7.82
C CYS A 1 -5.62 -4.17 -7.59
N LEU A 2 -4.60 -5.00 -7.38
CA LEU A 2 -4.74 -6.29 -6.70
C LEU A 2 -3.83 -6.24 -5.46
N ALA A 3 -4.38 -6.55 -4.30
CA ALA A 3 -3.63 -6.60 -3.06
C ALA A 3 -3.99 -7.85 -2.25
N PHE A 4 -3.02 -8.39 -1.52
CA PHE A 4 -3.23 -9.50 -0.60
C PHE A 4 -2.29 -9.40 0.60
N ALA A 5 -2.74 -9.93 1.73
CA ALA A 5 -1.94 -10.07 2.94
C ALA A 5 -1.43 -11.51 3.10
N ARG A 6 -0.25 -11.68 3.69
CA ARG A 6 0.36 -12.97 4.04
C ARG A 6 0.67 -12.96 5.54
N GLY A 7 0.03 -13.88 6.27
CA GLY A 7 0.25 -14.05 7.71
C GLY A 7 -0.12 -12.86 8.58
N GLY A 8 -0.75 -11.81 8.04
CA GLY A 8 -1.01 -10.56 8.77
C GLY A 8 0.20 -9.62 8.87
N GLU A 9 1.37 -10.06 8.39
CA GLU A 9 2.65 -9.37 8.57
C GLU A 9 3.16 -8.70 7.29
N VAL A 10 2.68 -9.12 6.11
CA VAL A 10 3.13 -8.58 4.83
C VAL A 10 1.94 -8.33 3.92
N VAL A 11 1.89 -7.16 3.29
CA VAL A 11 0.91 -6.79 2.26
C VAL A 11 1.64 -6.59 0.94
N THR A 12 1.21 -7.29 -0.11
CA THR A 12 1.65 -7.03 -1.48
C THR A 12 0.53 -6.31 -2.21
N ALA A 13 0.82 -5.18 -2.87
CA ALA A 13 -0.11 -4.45 -3.70
C ALA A 13 0.50 -4.18 -5.08
N VAL A 14 -0.27 -4.41 -6.15
CA VAL A 14 0.20 -4.23 -7.53
C VAL A 14 -0.80 -3.48 -8.40
N THR A 15 -0.26 -2.66 -9.30
CA THR A 15 -1.00 -2.10 -10.42
C THR A 15 -1.30 -3.19 -11.45
N ARG A 16 -2.57 -3.27 -11.86
CA ARG A 16 -3.03 -4.14 -12.95
C ARG A 16 -3.74 -3.31 -14.00
N LEU A 17 -3.69 -3.74 -15.26
CA LEU A 17 -4.31 -3.03 -16.38
C LEU A 17 -3.82 -1.56 -16.49
N SER A 18 -2.50 -1.34 -16.33
CA SER A 18 -1.88 -0.01 -16.21
C SER A 18 -2.23 0.94 -17.34
N LEU A 19 -2.29 0.46 -18.59
CA LEU A 19 -2.70 1.27 -19.74
C LEU A 19 -4.13 1.81 -19.58
N ARG A 20 -5.10 0.92 -19.28
CA ARG A 20 -6.49 1.33 -19.05
C ARG A 20 -6.64 2.23 -17.83
N LEU A 21 -5.86 1.97 -16.78
CA LEU A 21 -5.84 2.83 -15.60
C LEU A 21 -5.45 4.26 -15.99
N ALA A 22 -4.38 4.43 -16.79
CA ALA A 22 -3.96 5.73 -17.28
C ALA A 22 -5.03 6.40 -18.18
N GLU A 23 -5.65 5.64 -19.10
CA GLU A 23 -6.74 6.11 -19.96
C GLU A 23 -7.97 6.59 -19.17
N MET A 24 -8.23 6.02 -17.99
CA MET A 24 -9.32 6.42 -17.09
C MET A 24 -8.93 7.57 -16.14
N GLY A 25 -7.75 8.18 -16.30
CA GLY A 25 -7.29 9.29 -15.47
C GLY A 25 -6.47 8.87 -14.24
N GLY A 26 -6.03 7.62 -14.14
CA GLY A 26 -5.22 7.13 -13.02
C GLY A 26 -6.05 6.71 -11.81
N TRP A 27 -5.42 6.74 -10.62
CA TRP A 27 -6.04 6.21 -9.39
C TRP A 27 -7.14 7.09 -8.81
N GLN A 28 -7.13 8.39 -9.07
CA GLN A 28 -8.08 9.34 -8.47
C GLN A 28 -8.12 9.14 -6.93
N ASP A 29 -9.31 9.08 -6.34
CA ASP A 29 -9.52 8.83 -4.91
C ASP A 29 -9.49 7.35 -4.50
N THR A 30 -9.00 6.44 -5.35
CA THR A 30 -8.97 5.02 -5.00
C THR A 30 -8.02 4.76 -3.83
N GLU A 31 -8.51 4.09 -2.79
CA GLU A 31 -7.77 3.82 -1.56
C GLU A 31 -7.54 2.32 -1.33
N LEU A 32 -6.54 2.01 -0.52
CA LEU A 32 -6.28 0.68 0.03
C LEU A 32 -6.33 0.73 1.55
N VAL A 33 -7.28 0.02 2.16
CA VAL A 33 -7.30 -0.15 3.61
C VAL A 33 -6.30 -1.23 4.00
N LEU A 34 -5.24 -0.85 4.71
CA LEU A 34 -4.30 -1.79 5.32
C LEU A 34 -4.88 -2.32 6.64
N PRO A 35 -4.50 -3.54 7.06
CA PRO A 35 -4.78 -3.99 8.42
C PRO A 35 -4.19 -3.02 9.44
N GLU A 36 -4.82 -2.92 10.61
CA GLU A 36 -4.38 -2.06 11.71
C GLU A 36 -2.90 -2.27 12.04
N GLY A 37 -2.16 -1.17 12.23
CA GLY A 37 -0.74 -1.18 12.57
C GLY A 37 0.10 -0.23 11.71
N ARG A 38 1.41 -0.22 11.94
CA ARG A 38 2.37 0.50 11.09
C ARG A 38 3.00 -0.43 10.07
N TRP A 39 3.29 0.11 8.89
CA TRP A 39 3.75 -0.64 7.73
C TRP A 39 4.90 0.09 7.04
N ALA A 40 6.03 -0.57 6.80
CA ALA A 40 7.16 -0.03 6.06
C ALA A 40 7.13 -0.53 4.60
N ASP A 41 7.38 0.36 3.64
CA ASP A 41 7.66 -0.05 2.26
C ASP A 41 9.09 -0.58 2.17
N VAL A 42 9.23 -1.89 2.00
CA VAL A 42 10.54 -2.53 1.97
C VAL A 42 11.25 -2.37 0.63
N LEU A 43 10.55 -1.88 -0.41
CA LEU A 43 11.14 -1.68 -1.74
C LEU A 43 11.80 -0.30 -1.88
N ASP A 44 11.43 0.67 -1.05
CA ASP A 44 12.11 1.96 -0.94
C ASP A 44 12.96 2.08 0.33
N GLY A 45 12.58 1.40 1.42
CA GLY A 45 13.29 1.40 2.70
C GLY A 45 13.16 2.71 3.50
N VAL A 46 12.24 3.59 3.13
CA VAL A 46 12.08 4.95 3.68
C VAL A 46 10.63 5.25 4.06
N ARG A 47 9.66 4.87 3.23
CA ARG A 47 8.25 5.24 3.47
C ARG A 47 7.61 4.32 4.50
N GLU A 48 6.77 4.91 5.32
CA GLU A 48 5.92 4.21 6.27
C GLU A 48 4.47 4.66 6.14
N PHE A 49 3.56 3.75 6.43
CA PHE A 49 2.12 3.95 6.36
C PHE A 49 1.45 3.47 7.65
N THR A 50 0.35 4.12 8.00
CA THR A 50 -0.55 3.67 9.05
C THR A 50 -1.69 2.87 8.41
N GLY A 51 -2.07 1.76 9.03
CA GLY A 51 -3.23 0.97 8.66
C GLY A 51 -4.33 1.04 9.71
N GLY A 52 -5.53 0.66 9.31
CA GLY A 52 -6.74 0.73 10.13
C GLY A 52 -7.95 1.25 9.35
N PRO A 53 -9.18 1.02 9.84
CA PRO A 53 -10.41 1.36 9.13
C PRO A 53 -10.66 2.87 8.98
N ALA A 54 -9.96 3.70 9.75
CA ALA A 54 -10.04 5.15 9.70
C ALA A 54 -8.86 5.79 8.94
N THR A 55 -7.95 4.99 8.38
CA THR A 55 -6.79 5.49 7.67
C THR A 55 -7.01 5.48 6.17
N GLU A 56 -6.84 6.63 5.54
CA GLU A 56 -6.87 6.79 4.09
C GLU A 56 -5.45 6.55 3.54
N LEU A 57 -5.27 5.54 2.69
CA LEU A 57 -4.05 5.35 1.91
C LEU A 57 -4.41 5.39 0.43
N LYS A 58 -4.13 6.53 -0.21
CA LYS A 58 -4.39 6.73 -1.63
C LYS A 58 -3.45 5.86 -2.46
N LEU A 59 -4.02 5.14 -3.43
CA LEU A 59 -3.21 4.32 -4.35
C LEU A 59 -2.33 5.17 -5.26
N ALA A 60 -2.70 6.44 -5.51
CA ALA A 60 -1.87 7.39 -6.22
C ALA A 60 -0.53 7.63 -5.50
N GLU A 61 -0.55 7.78 -4.18
CA GLU A 61 0.63 7.97 -3.34
C GLU A 61 1.42 6.67 -3.19
N LEU A 62 0.72 5.56 -2.90
CA LEU A 62 1.37 4.27 -2.71
C LEU A 62 2.20 3.86 -3.93
N PHE A 63 1.67 4.09 -5.13
CA PHE A 63 2.29 3.70 -6.39
C PHE A 63 2.99 4.85 -7.14
N GLU A 64 3.22 6.00 -6.50
CA GLU A 64 3.83 7.18 -7.12
C GLU A 64 5.16 6.86 -7.82
N GLU A 65 6.06 6.19 -7.09
CA GLU A 65 7.40 5.84 -7.58
C GLU A 65 7.43 4.57 -8.44
N ARG A 66 6.49 3.65 -8.21
CA ARG A 66 6.52 2.30 -8.80
C ARG A 66 5.15 1.63 -8.80
N PRO A 67 4.84 0.79 -9.81
CA PRO A 67 3.54 0.14 -9.93
C PRO A 67 3.35 -1.06 -8.96
N VAL A 68 4.14 -1.15 -7.90
CA VAL A 68 4.15 -2.24 -6.91
C VAL A 68 4.61 -1.73 -5.56
N ALA A 69 3.95 -2.18 -4.49
CA ALA A 69 4.38 -1.96 -3.11
C ALA A 69 4.48 -3.30 -2.38
N LEU A 70 5.50 -3.45 -1.54
CA LEU A 70 5.62 -4.54 -0.59
C LEU A 70 5.75 -3.94 0.80
N LEU A 71 4.70 -4.08 1.60
CA LEU A 71 4.62 -3.47 2.91
C LEU A 71 4.83 -4.54 3.98
N ALA A 72 5.77 -4.33 4.88
CA ALA A 72 5.99 -5.19 6.03
C ALA A 72 5.50 -4.50 7.31
N ARG A 73 4.83 -5.26 8.17
CA ARG A 73 4.41 -4.80 9.50
C ARG A 73 5.63 -4.35 10.28
N ILE A 74 5.57 -3.15 10.83
CA ILE A 74 6.54 -2.68 11.81
C ILE A 74 6.08 -3.22 13.16
N PRO A 75 6.92 -3.96 13.89
CA PRO A 75 6.60 -4.38 15.24
C PRO A 75 6.30 -3.15 16.09
N ASP A 76 5.21 -3.18 16.84
CA ASP A 76 5.04 -2.24 17.94
C ASP A 76 6.22 -2.50 18.88
N GLY A 77 7.08 -1.49 19.07
CA GLY A 77 8.32 -1.66 19.83
C GLY A 77 8.01 -2.34 21.17
N GLU A 78 8.72 -3.42 21.48
CA GLU A 78 8.69 -4.00 22.82
C GLU A 78 9.09 -2.90 23.81
N GLY A 79 8.26 -2.69 24.83
CA GLY A 79 8.62 -1.86 25.98
C GLY A 79 9.78 -2.44 26.77
#